data_AF-A0A2S7NXU0-F1
#
_entry.id   AF-A0A2S7NXU0-F1
#
_cell.length_a   1.000
_cell.length_b   1.000
_cell.length_c   1.000
_cell.angle_alpha   90.00
_cell.angle_beta   90.00
_cell.angle_gamma   90.00
#
_symmetry.space_group_name_H-M   'P 1'
#
loop_
_entity.id
_entity.type
_entity.pdbx_description
1 polymer ?
#
loop_
_entity_poly.entity_id
_entity_poly.type
_entity_poly.pdbx_seq_one_letter_code
_entity_poly.pdbx_strand_id
1 'polypeptide(L)'
;MFSKTLIAALLASTAVATPIVACTPPTYQLRTFPTGAGSIYRGLSITPCDNGLLCVYKNETGKYTANAPIEFTFSKGIVNIQAEQNEILYIEALGVKHAVSGTNGTEGTANGWMYIPPGASKDTTLGSLTFEGRKFYACDGPNPNISTIAAIPTDQTTTGKCFEQIQLIGQEVTA
;
A
#
# COMPACT_ATOMS: atom_id res chain seq x y z
N MET A 1 35.62 -34.53 63.35
CA MET A 1 34.96 -33.22 63.41
C MET A 1 35.09 -32.57 62.04
N PHE A 2 33.94 -32.33 61.41
CA PHE A 2 33.78 -31.81 60.05
C PHE A 2 34.17 -30.33 59.95
N SER A 3 34.47 -29.90 58.72
CA SER A 3 34.49 -28.52 58.17
C SER A 3 35.86 -28.25 57.52
N LYS A 4 35.96 -27.93 56.23
CA LYS A 4 35.43 -26.70 55.64
C LYS A 4 35.02 -26.89 54.17
N THR A 5 33.78 -26.53 53.89
CA THR A 5 33.17 -26.49 52.56
C THR A 5 33.62 -25.22 51.82
N LEU A 6 34.02 -25.39 50.55
CA LEU A 6 34.18 -24.33 49.56
C LEU A 6 32.86 -23.57 49.37
N ILE A 7 32.90 -22.24 49.26
CA ILE A 7 31.80 -21.46 48.65
C ILE A 7 32.43 -20.52 47.62
N ALA A 8 32.34 -20.92 46.35
CA ALA A 8 32.57 -20.06 45.21
C ALA A 8 31.32 -19.19 45.02
N ALA A 9 31.46 -17.87 45.20
CA ALA A 9 30.42 -16.92 44.85
C ALA A 9 30.46 -16.66 43.34
N LEU A 10 29.62 -17.40 42.59
CA LEU A 10 29.37 -17.10 41.18
C LEU A 10 28.30 -15.99 41.15
N LEU A 11 28.70 -14.76 40.78
CA LEU A 11 27.75 -13.68 40.54
C LEU A 11 26.89 -14.03 39.31
N ALA A 12 25.66 -14.49 39.56
CA ALA A 12 24.63 -14.61 38.55
C ALA A 12 24.23 -13.20 38.09
N SER A 13 24.83 -12.74 37.00
CA SER A 13 24.36 -11.57 36.27
C SER A 13 23.04 -11.92 35.62
N THR A 14 21.93 -11.59 36.27
CA THR A 14 20.61 -11.64 35.65
C THR A 14 20.51 -10.51 34.64
N ALA A 15 20.99 -10.78 33.41
CA ALA A 15 20.58 -9.99 32.26
C ALA A 15 19.07 -10.19 32.11
N VAL A 16 18.28 -9.20 32.52
CA VAL A 16 16.85 -9.16 32.24
C VAL A 16 16.74 -8.99 30.73
N ALA A 17 16.51 -10.10 30.03
CA ALA A 17 16.14 -10.06 28.62
C ALA A 17 14.80 -9.34 28.54
N THR A 18 14.83 -8.06 28.13
CA THR A 18 13.60 -7.36 27.74
C THR A 18 13.03 -8.12 26.55
N PRO A 19 11.76 -8.54 26.58
CA PRO A 19 11.16 -9.19 25.42
C PRO A 19 11.25 -8.22 24.24
N ILE A 20 11.90 -8.66 23.17
CA ILE A 20 11.77 -8.01 21.87
C ILE A 20 10.32 -8.22 21.49
N VAL A 21 9.47 -7.24 21.77
CA VAL A 21 8.13 -7.18 21.21
C VAL A 21 8.35 -7.20 19.69
N ALA A 22 7.95 -8.30 19.06
CA ALA A 22 7.93 -8.38 17.61
C ALA A 22 7.00 -7.26 17.12
N CYS A 23 7.59 -6.17 16.64
CA CYS A 23 6.85 -5.06 16.10
C CYS A 23 6.36 -5.53 14.73
N THR A 24 5.14 -6.08 14.68
CA THR A 24 4.50 -6.40 13.41
C THR A 24 4.35 -5.09 12.65
N PRO A 25 4.86 -4.98 11.41
CA PRO A 25 4.71 -3.76 10.63
C PRO A 25 3.22 -3.50 10.41
N PRO A 26 2.77 -2.23 10.48
CA PRO A 26 1.38 -1.90 10.24
C PRO A 26 0.97 -2.31 8.82
N THR A 27 -0.26 -2.82 8.70
CA THR A 27 -0.91 -3.12 7.43
C THR A 27 -1.89 -2.00 7.11
N TYR A 28 -1.94 -1.61 5.84
CA TYR A 28 -2.80 -0.54 5.35
C TYR A 28 -3.71 -1.04 4.24
N GLN A 29 -4.94 -0.56 4.22
CA GLN A 29 -5.86 -0.76 3.11
C GLN A 29 -5.76 0.41 2.14
N LEU A 30 -5.63 0.10 0.85
CA LEU A 30 -5.53 1.11 -0.21
C LEU A 30 -6.91 1.60 -0.64
N ARG A 31 -7.09 2.92 -0.62
CA ARG A 31 -8.35 3.60 -0.96
C ARG A 31 -8.11 4.80 -1.87
N THR A 32 -9.15 5.17 -2.61
CA THR A 32 -9.17 6.38 -3.43
C THR A 32 -9.69 7.59 -2.65
N PHE A 33 -9.13 8.76 -2.93
CA PHE A 33 -9.63 10.02 -2.39
C PHE A 33 -9.54 11.13 -3.45
N PRO A 34 -10.66 11.70 -3.89
CA PRO A 34 -10.68 12.71 -4.96
C PRO A 34 -10.18 14.07 -4.47
N THR A 35 -9.64 14.87 -5.40
CA THR A 35 -9.20 16.24 -5.10
C THR A 35 -10.36 17.26 -5.13
N GLY A 36 -11.54 16.90 -5.68
CA GLY A 36 -12.73 17.74 -5.76
C GLY A 36 -13.84 17.38 -4.77
N ALA A 37 -14.75 18.32 -4.49
CA ALA A 37 -15.95 18.08 -3.69
C ALA A 37 -16.99 17.25 -4.50
N GLY A 38 -17.73 16.36 -3.82
CA GLY A 38 -18.85 15.61 -4.43
C GLY A 38 -18.49 14.41 -5.32
N SER A 39 -17.21 14.04 -5.42
CA SER A 39 -16.80 12.92 -6.26
C SER A 39 -17.21 11.54 -5.74
N ILE A 40 -17.58 10.69 -6.70
CA ILE A 40 -17.96 9.29 -6.49
C ILE A 40 -16.80 8.40 -6.05
N TYR A 41 -15.54 8.82 -6.22
CA TYR A 41 -14.36 8.04 -5.83
C TYR A 41 -13.95 8.24 -4.38
N ARG A 42 -14.74 8.94 -3.57
CA ARG A 42 -14.38 9.23 -2.18
C ARG A 42 -14.41 7.96 -1.33
N GLY A 43 -13.24 7.56 -0.84
CA GLY A 43 -13.09 6.46 0.11
C GLY A 43 -13.31 5.08 -0.49
N LEU A 44 -13.45 4.95 -1.82
CA LEU A 44 -13.67 3.66 -2.45
C LEU A 44 -12.42 2.78 -2.31
N SER A 45 -12.65 1.51 -1.99
CA SER A 45 -11.60 0.51 -1.90
C SER A 45 -11.00 0.22 -3.28
N ILE A 46 -9.69 0.01 -3.30
CA ILE A 46 -8.96 -0.43 -4.50
C ILE A 46 -8.76 -1.94 -4.40
N THR A 47 -8.99 -2.63 -5.50
CA THR A 47 -8.90 -4.09 -5.58
C THR A 47 -8.12 -4.50 -6.83
N PRO A 48 -7.46 -5.68 -6.83
CA PRO A 48 -6.94 -6.28 -8.03
C PRO A 48 -8.03 -6.50 -9.09
N CYS A 49 -7.68 -6.40 -10.35
CA CYS A 49 -8.51 -6.81 -11.49
C CYS A 49 -7.67 -7.49 -12.56
N ASP A 50 -8.34 -7.97 -13.61
CA ASP A 50 -7.71 -8.74 -14.68
C ASP A 50 -6.45 -8.07 -15.23
N ASN A 51 -5.45 -8.89 -15.61
CA ASN A 51 -4.16 -8.46 -16.17
C ASN A 51 -3.27 -7.63 -15.23
N GLY A 52 -3.41 -7.83 -13.92
CA GLY A 52 -2.58 -7.18 -12.91
C GLY A 52 -2.88 -5.69 -12.72
N LEU A 53 -4.02 -5.20 -13.21
CA LEU A 53 -4.42 -3.80 -13.06
C LEU A 53 -5.01 -3.54 -11.67
N LEU A 54 -4.97 -2.28 -11.24
CA LEU A 54 -5.73 -1.82 -10.10
C LEU A 54 -7.05 -1.21 -10.52
N CYS A 55 -8.13 -1.64 -9.87
CA CYS A 55 -9.49 -1.21 -10.18
C CYS A 55 -10.23 -0.63 -8.98
N VAL A 56 -11.15 0.28 -9.29
CA VAL A 56 -12.09 0.92 -8.38
C VAL A 56 -13.51 0.62 -8.86
N TYR A 57 -14.32 0.03 -7.98
CA TYR A 57 -15.71 -0.32 -8.28
C TYR A 57 -16.62 0.82 -7.84
N LYS A 58 -17.34 1.43 -8.78
CA LYS A 58 -18.21 2.61 -8.52
C LYS A 58 -19.51 2.24 -7.82
N ASN A 59 -19.92 0.97 -7.90
CA ASN A 59 -21.16 0.45 -7.32
C ASN A 59 -20.86 -0.84 -6.54
N GLU A 60 -21.36 -0.94 -5.30
CA GLU A 60 -21.17 -2.11 -4.45
C GLU A 60 -21.81 -3.39 -5.04
N THR A 61 -22.91 -3.23 -5.79
CA THR A 61 -23.68 -4.32 -6.41
C THR A 61 -22.94 -5.03 -7.56
N GLY A 62 -21.81 -4.50 -8.01
CA GLY A 62 -20.95 -5.09 -9.04
C GLY A 62 -19.54 -5.42 -8.55
N LYS A 63 -19.28 -5.35 -7.24
CA LYS A 63 -18.02 -5.81 -6.67
C LYS A 63 -17.90 -7.29 -7.02
N TYR A 64 -16.83 -7.70 -7.71
CA TYR A 64 -16.46 -9.11 -7.74
C TYR A 64 -16.31 -9.51 -6.27
N THR A 65 -17.26 -10.30 -5.77
CA THR A 65 -17.33 -10.73 -4.37
C THR A 65 -16.08 -11.52 -3.95
N ALA A 66 -15.26 -11.94 -4.92
CA ALA A 66 -13.97 -12.57 -4.73
C ALA A 66 -12.81 -11.62 -4.40
N ASN A 67 -12.90 -10.32 -4.69
CA ASN A 67 -11.73 -9.44 -4.58
C ASN A 67 -11.79 -8.59 -3.31
N ALA A 68 -10.99 -9.00 -2.32
CA ALA A 68 -10.72 -8.22 -1.13
C ALA A 68 -10.01 -6.91 -1.49
N PRO A 69 -10.27 -5.80 -0.76
CA PRO A 69 -9.47 -4.59 -0.88
C PRO A 69 -7.98 -4.89 -0.74
N ILE A 70 -7.14 -4.14 -1.45
CA ILE A 70 -5.69 -4.30 -1.37
C ILE A 70 -5.23 -3.87 0.02
N GLU A 71 -4.76 -4.85 0.77
CA GLU A 71 -3.95 -4.65 1.96
C GLU A 71 -2.48 -4.62 1.56
N PHE A 72 -1.71 -3.68 2.12
CA PHE A 72 -0.31 -3.52 1.81
C PHE A 72 0.54 -3.19 3.04
N THR A 73 1.82 -3.51 2.93
CA THR A 73 2.87 -2.99 3.80
C THR A 73 3.82 -2.13 2.99
N PHE A 74 4.48 -1.18 3.64
CA PHE A 74 5.48 -0.34 3.00
C PHE A 74 6.85 -0.62 3.59
N SER A 75 7.81 -1.02 2.75
CA SER A 75 9.17 -1.33 3.17
C SER A 75 10.17 -0.88 2.12
N LYS A 76 11.14 -0.04 2.53
CA LYS A 76 12.26 0.42 1.67
C LYS A 76 11.82 0.99 0.31
N GLY A 77 10.73 1.76 0.27
CA GLY A 77 10.22 2.35 -1.00
C GLY A 77 9.35 1.41 -1.83
N ILE A 78 9.08 0.21 -1.33
CA ILE A 78 8.29 -0.82 -2.00
C ILE A 78 6.96 -0.99 -1.26
N VAL A 79 5.87 -0.97 -2.03
CA VAL A 79 4.51 -1.29 -1.55
C VAL A 79 4.26 -2.77 -1.82
N ASN A 80 4.28 -3.59 -0.77
CA ASN A 80 4.05 -5.03 -0.85
C ASN A 80 2.58 -5.33 -0.58
N ILE A 81 1.93 -6.12 -1.42
CA ILE A 81 0.51 -6.47 -1.31
C ILE A 81 0.37 -7.79 -0.55
N GLN A 82 -0.45 -7.80 0.49
CA GLN A 82 -0.63 -8.96 1.37
C GLN A 82 -1.55 -10.04 0.79
N ALA A 83 -2.44 -9.69 -0.15
CA ALA A 83 -3.40 -10.62 -0.73
C ALA A 83 -2.73 -11.84 -1.41
N GLU A 84 -1.50 -11.69 -1.90
CA GLU A 84 -0.77 -12.72 -2.64
C GLU A 84 0.69 -12.90 -2.16
N GLN A 85 0.95 -12.54 -0.89
CA GLN A 85 2.17 -12.68 -0.07
C GLN A 85 3.54 -12.26 -0.64
N ASN A 86 3.70 -11.98 -1.92
CA ASN A 86 4.95 -11.54 -2.54
C ASN A 86 4.73 -10.61 -3.74
N GLU A 87 3.56 -10.00 -3.86
CA GLU A 87 3.29 -9.05 -4.94
C GLU A 87 3.69 -7.63 -4.57
N ILE A 88 4.14 -6.86 -5.57
CA ILE A 88 4.50 -5.45 -5.42
C ILE A 88 3.64 -4.58 -6.33
N LEU A 89 3.38 -3.33 -5.91
CA LEU A 89 2.82 -2.33 -6.80
C LEU A 89 3.91 -1.65 -7.64
N TYR A 90 3.64 -1.49 -8.93
CA TYR A 90 4.51 -0.80 -9.86
C TYR A 90 3.71 0.00 -10.90
N ILE A 91 4.39 0.80 -11.71
CA ILE A 91 3.82 1.56 -12.81
C ILE A 91 4.43 1.04 -14.10
N GLU A 92 3.58 0.75 -15.08
CA GLU A 92 3.97 0.37 -16.43
C GLU A 92 3.32 1.32 -17.44
N ALA A 93 4.13 1.96 -18.28
CA ALA A 93 3.75 3.03 -19.20
C ALA A 93 3.02 4.21 -18.53
N LEU A 94 1.73 4.06 -18.25
CA LEU A 94 0.86 5.03 -17.57
C LEU A 94 -0.16 4.36 -16.61
N GLY A 95 -0.08 3.05 -16.38
CA GLY A 95 -1.02 2.30 -15.51
C GLY A 95 -0.37 1.87 -14.20
N VAL A 96 -1.17 1.81 -13.12
CA VAL A 96 -0.75 1.20 -11.85
C VAL A 96 -1.10 -0.29 -11.87
N LYS A 97 -0.10 -1.13 -11.59
CA LYS A 97 -0.19 -2.60 -11.67
C LYS A 97 0.37 -3.29 -10.44
N HIS A 98 0.05 -4.57 -10.29
CA HIS A 98 0.67 -5.49 -9.34
C HIS A 98 1.23 -6.73 -10.04
N ALA A 99 2.29 -7.31 -9.47
CA ALA A 99 2.89 -8.56 -9.92
C ALA A 99 3.74 -9.20 -8.81
N VAL A 100 3.97 -10.51 -8.91
CA VAL A 100 4.87 -11.25 -8.02
C VAL A 100 6.31 -10.75 -8.16
N SER A 101 6.93 -10.40 -7.03
CA SER A 101 8.32 -9.96 -6.92
C SER A 101 9.29 -10.93 -7.60
N GLY A 102 10.18 -10.42 -8.46
CA GLY A 102 11.20 -11.23 -9.15
C GLY A 102 10.71 -12.03 -10.36
N THR A 103 9.44 -11.90 -10.77
CA THR A 103 8.96 -12.49 -12.03
C THR A 103 9.36 -11.58 -13.20
N ASN A 104 10.17 -12.11 -14.12
CA ASN A 104 10.74 -11.36 -15.25
C ASN A 104 9.67 -10.76 -16.17
N GLY A 105 9.53 -9.45 -16.08
CA GLY A 105 8.76 -8.61 -16.99
C GLY A 105 8.65 -7.20 -16.44
N THR A 106 9.68 -6.38 -16.66
CA THR A 106 9.60 -4.92 -16.48
C THR A 106 9.34 -4.39 -15.06
N GLU A 107 10.12 -4.82 -14.05
CA GLU A 107 10.41 -3.99 -12.86
C GLU A 107 11.04 -2.62 -13.23
N GLY A 108 11.40 -2.43 -14.51
CA GLY A 108 12.09 -1.28 -15.07
C GLY A 108 11.35 0.07 -15.05
N THR A 109 10.12 0.19 -14.51
CA THR A 109 9.43 1.50 -14.43
C THR A 109 8.79 1.91 -13.11
N ALA A 110 8.99 1.22 -11.97
CA ALA A 110 8.60 1.83 -10.69
C ALA A 110 9.32 1.31 -9.44
N ASN A 111 10.54 1.82 -9.21
CA ASN A 111 11.07 2.05 -7.86
C ASN A 111 11.00 3.56 -7.59
N GLY A 112 9.93 4.00 -6.93
CA GLY A 112 9.68 5.44 -6.69
C GLY A 112 8.44 5.73 -5.85
N TRP A 113 7.86 4.70 -5.21
CA TRP A 113 6.73 4.88 -4.30
C TRP A 113 7.21 5.44 -2.97
N MET A 114 6.50 6.44 -2.46
CA MET A 114 6.71 6.98 -1.13
C MET A 114 5.40 6.95 -0.36
N TYR A 115 5.43 6.32 0.82
CA TYR A 115 4.36 6.37 1.79
C TYR A 115 4.63 7.49 2.80
N ILE A 116 3.71 8.44 2.88
CA ILE A 116 3.71 9.49 3.90
C ILE A 116 2.74 9.03 4.99
N PRO A 117 3.23 8.66 6.19
CA PRO A 117 2.35 8.17 7.24
C PRO A 117 1.47 9.30 7.80
N PRO A 118 0.29 8.96 8.38
CA PRO A 118 -0.53 9.93 9.11
C PRO A 118 0.31 10.70 10.14
N GLY A 119 0.11 12.01 10.24
CA GLY A 119 0.84 12.86 11.18
C GLY A 119 2.29 13.22 10.82
N ALA A 120 2.87 12.67 9.74
CA ALA A 120 4.18 13.13 9.24
C ALA A 120 4.14 14.55 8.64
N SER A 121 2.95 15.01 8.27
CA SER A 121 2.64 16.39 7.95
C SER A 121 1.47 16.85 8.82
N LYS A 122 1.48 18.13 9.21
CA LYS A 122 0.44 18.75 10.04
C LYS A 122 -0.96 18.70 9.43
N ASP A 123 -1.05 18.49 8.12
CA ASP A 123 -2.30 18.53 7.35
C ASP A 123 -2.81 17.12 6.94
N THR A 124 -2.16 16.05 7.42
CA THR A 124 -2.42 14.67 6.93
C THR A 124 -3.05 13.79 8.01
N THR A 125 -4.36 13.52 7.88
CA THR A 125 -5.12 12.62 8.77
C THR A 125 -5.13 11.16 8.33
N LEU A 126 -4.78 10.86 7.07
CA LEU A 126 -4.64 9.52 6.51
C LEU A 126 -3.36 9.44 5.67
N GLY A 127 -2.67 8.30 5.66
CA GLY A 127 -1.40 8.19 4.94
C GLY A 127 -1.60 8.19 3.43
N SER A 128 -0.62 8.67 2.66
CA SER A 128 -0.75 8.75 1.19
C SER A 128 0.40 8.06 0.49
N LEU A 129 0.07 7.34 -0.58
CA LEU A 129 1.04 6.85 -1.55
C LEU A 129 1.24 7.89 -2.64
N THR A 130 2.50 8.20 -2.88
CA THR A 130 2.94 9.16 -3.89
C THR A 130 3.97 8.51 -4.81
N PHE A 131 4.08 9.04 -6.02
CA PHE A 131 5.12 8.67 -6.97
C PHE A 131 5.66 9.95 -7.59
N GLU A 132 6.98 10.18 -7.48
CA GLU A 132 7.59 11.43 -7.90
C GLU A 132 7.31 11.74 -9.38
N GLY A 133 6.93 12.99 -9.66
CA GLY A 133 6.64 13.46 -11.01
C GLY A 133 5.34 12.92 -11.62
N ARG A 134 4.51 12.16 -10.90
CA ARG A 134 3.23 11.61 -11.40
C ARG A 134 2.03 11.95 -10.51
N LYS A 135 0.85 12.01 -11.12
CA LYS A 135 -0.47 12.15 -10.48
C LYS A 135 -1.34 10.96 -10.84
N PHE A 136 -2.20 10.54 -9.91
CA PHE A 136 -3.10 9.41 -10.15
C PHE A 136 -4.46 9.88 -10.66
N TYR A 137 -5.02 9.12 -11.59
CA TYR A 137 -6.32 9.40 -12.18
C TYR A 137 -7.17 8.13 -12.25
N ALA A 138 -8.47 8.29 -12.04
CA ALA A 138 -9.45 7.25 -12.34
C ALA A 138 -9.84 7.35 -13.83
N CYS A 139 -9.70 6.25 -14.55
CA CYS A 139 -9.96 6.15 -15.99
C CYS A 139 -10.98 5.05 -16.32
N ASP A 140 -11.44 4.98 -17.56
CA ASP A 140 -12.32 3.90 -18.02
C ASP A 140 -11.71 2.54 -17.70
N GLY A 141 -12.53 1.67 -17.16
CA GLY A 141 -12.20 0.27 -16.95
C GLY A 141 -12.77 -0.63 -18.05
N PRO A 142 -12.65 -1.95 -17.85
CA PRO A 142 -13.17 -2.95 -18.79
C PRO A 142 -14.69 -2.90 -18.96
N ASN A 143 -15.43 -2.27 -18.04
CA ASN A 143 -16.86 -2.02 -18.16
C ASN A 143 -17.27 -0.71 -17.44
N PRO A 144 -18.50 -0.21 -17.63
CA PRO A 144 -18.92 1.11 -17.12
C PRO A 144 -18.84 1.30 -15.60
N ASN A 145 -18.96 0.22 -14.82
CA ASN A 145 -18.97 0.25 -13.36
C ASN A 145 -17.57 0.17 -12.73
N ILE A 146 -16.54 -0.08 -13.55
CA ILE A 146 -15.17 -0.25 -13.10
C ILE A 146 -14.34 0.90 -13.66
N SER A 147 -13.51 1.48 -12.82
CA SER A 147 -12.44 2.37 -13.26
C SER A 147 -11.08 1.77 -12.99
N THR A 148 -10.15 1.95 -13.93
CA THR A 148 -8.75 1.63 -13.73
C THR A 148 -8.01 2.84 -13.16
N ILE A 149 -6.84 2.61 -12.57
CA ILE A 149 -5.99 3.67 -12.03
C ILE A 149 -4.80 3.90 -12.96
N ALA A 150 -4.69 5.13 -13.46
CA ALA A 150 -3.54 5.59 -14.23
C ALA A 150 -2.62 6.44 -13.38
N ALA A 151 -1.32 6.43 -13.70
CA ALA A 151 -0.31 7.32 -13.15
C ALA A 151 0.28 8.16 -14.29
N ILE A 152 -0.12 9.43 -14.36
CA ILE A 152 0.17 10.33 -15.47
C ILE A 152 1.22 11.35 -15.04
N PRO A 153 2.24 11.66 -15.88
CA PRO A 153 3.23 12.70 -15.58
C PRO A 153 2.58 14.04 -15.21
N THR A 154 3.15 14.74 -14.22
CA THR A 154 2.61 15.98 -13.65
C THR A 154 2.52 17.14 -14.65
N ASP A 155 3.37 17.12 -15.66
CA ASP A 155 3.47 18.09 -16.77
C ASP A 155 2.56 17.74 -17.95
N GLN A 156 1.91 16.57 -17.93
CA GLN A 156 0.99 16.15 -18.96
C GLN A 156 -0.47 16.38 -18.53
N THR A 157 -1.26 16.92 -19.46
CA THR A 157 -2.71 16.95 -19.33
C THR A 157 -3.27 15.57 -19.64
N THR A 158 -4.29 15.15 -18.90
CA THR A 158 -5.01 13.92 -19.21
C THR A 158 -5.74 14.06 -20.54
N THR A 159 -5.38 13.26 -21.53
CA THR A 159 -6.14 13.15 -22.79
C THR A 159 -7.02 11.90 -22.76
N GLY A 160 -8.29 12.02 -23.14
CA GLY A 160 -9.19 10.87 -23.30
C GLY A 160 -9.84 10.35 -22.01
N LYS A 161 -9.91 9.02 -21.87
CA LYS A 161 -10.76 8.22 -20.96
C LYS A 161 -10.51 8.37 -19.45
N CYS A 162 -9.79 9.40 -19.00
CA CYS A 162 -9.49 9.65 -17.58
C CYS A 162 -10.32 10.83 -17.08
N PHE A 163 -11.09 10.62 -16.02
CA PHE A 163 -12.18 11.52 -15.64
C PHE A 163 -11.85 12.42 -14.46
N GLU A 164 -11.04 11.92 -13.52
CA GLU A 164 -10.81 12.62 -12.26
C GLU A 164 -9.44 12.28 -11.67
N GLN A 165 -8.78 13.32 -11.16
CA GLN A 165 -7.57 13.16 -10.36
C GLN A 165 -7.93 12.62 -8.97
N ILE A 166 -7.25 11.56 -8.57
CA ILE A 166 -7.42 10.90 -7.28
C ILE A 166 -6.09 10.85 -6.53
N GLN A 167 -6.18 10.73 -5.22
CA GLN A 167 -5.09 10.35 -4.33
C GLN A 167 -5.27 8.89 -3.95
N LEU A 168 -4.14 8.20 -3.77
CA LEU A 168 -4.08 6.86 -3.24
C LEU A 168 -3.74 6.97 -1.75
N ILE A 169 -4.68 6.59 -0.90
CA ILE A 169 -4.60 6.76 0.55
C ILE A 169 -4.47 5.38 1.20
N GLY A 170 -3.47 5.25 2.07
CA GLY A 170 -3.30 4.12 2.97
C GLY A 170 -4.01 4.41 4.28
N GLN A 171 -5.06 3.64 4.57
CA GLN A 171 -5.76 3.67 5.84
C GLN A 171 -5.32 2.46 6.67
N GLU A 172 -4.87 2.67 7.90
CA GLU A 172 -4.42 1.58 8.77
C GLU A 172 -5.56 0.58 9.00
N VAL A 173 -5.26 -0.71 8.85
CA VAL A 173 -6.16 -1.79 9.21
C VAL A 173 -5.96 -2.05 10.69
N THR A 174 -6.85 -1.52 11.53
CA THR A 174 -6.87 -1.88 12.96
C THR A 174 -7.21 -3.36 13.09
N ALA A 175 -6.32 -4.10 13.76
CA ALA A 175 -6.51 -5.48 14.17
C ALA A 175 -7.66 -5.65 15.19
#